data_AF-A0A1A8YNK7-F1
#
_entry.id   AF-A0A1A8YNK7-F1
#
_cell.length_a   1.000
_cell.length_b   1.000
_cell.length_c   1.000
_cell.angle_alpha   90.00
_cell.angle_beta   90.00
_cell.angle_gamma   90.00
#
_symmetry.space_group_name_H-M   'P 1'
#
loop_
_entity.id
_entity.type
_entity.pdbx_description
1 polymer ?
#
loop_
_entity_poly.entity_id
_entity_poly.type
_entity_poly.pdbx_seq_one_letter_code
_entity_poly.pdbx_strand_id
1 'polypeptide(L)'
;MSESEESICKTIDAGLPATDFNNKLLEAINLDSLEEYALGIKRNLNISDWYTKFRDIFISYFSDNSHNWEKTKKSKRCRDFNYYADYILDLVYHIEKKKGYDKGVVDNIKAFIDKSFVSPDHFSCKREKTEYPHERHSRKKLDDFCENRDHLIKEIKESKGECSTLDKYIYVKYNCLVSNESCIPNSKKKEENPLHISDYCTFYDISKTFPYYKCNKNYSPYHNFRISSVPFCPSYMEDAHESYEDEYENEVGNSNIAVWDILFYGSFSVLGTFFLFSFLYKFSPIGSWLRTNVIHKYKGRKNIDEYMGNSFGYDSNFMSVNAEGQHHVSYHPM
;
A
#
# COMPACT_ATOMS: atom_id res chain seq x y z
N MET A 1 4.56 -14.84 7.50
CA MET A 1 3.83 -13.93 8.40
C MET A 1 2.34 -14.11 8.12
N SER A 2 1.50 -14.19 9.14
CA SER A 2 0.04 -14.36 9.00
C SER A 2 -0.65 -13.02 8.68
N GLU A 3 -1.82 -13.03 8.02
CA GLU A 3 -2.60 -11.81 7.74
C GLU A 3 -2.91 -10.98 9.02
N SER A 4 -3.03 -11.64 10.18
CA SER A 4 -3.24 -10.97 11.47
C SER A 4 -2.01 -10.23 11.97
N GLU A 5 -0.81 -10.78 11.77
CA GLU A 5 0.45 -10.13 12.16
C GLU A 5 0.75 -8.89 11.32
N GLU A 6 0.44 -8.95 10.02
CA GLU A 6 0.72 -7.85 9.10
C GLU A 6 -0.26 -6.67 9.29
N SER A 7 -1.52 -6.96 9.62
CA SER A 7 -2.50 -5.97 10.09
C SER A 7 -2.08 -5.28 11.39
N ILE A 8 -1.47 -6.02 12.34
CA ILE A 8 -0.93 -5.46 13.58
C ILE A 8 0.25 -4.53 13.32
N CYS A 9 1.13 -4.89 12.37
CA CYS A 9 2.28 -4.06 11.99
C CYS A 9 1.88 -2.67 11.47
N LYS A 10 0.76 -2.57 10.74
CA LYS A 10 0.23 -1.31 10.21
C LYS A 10 -0.53 -0.50 11.27
N THR A 11 -1.38 -1.15 12.05
CA THR A 11 -2.26 -0.47 13.01
C THR A 11 -1.54 0.12 14.22
N ILE A 12 -0.39 -0.44 14.62
CA ILE A 12 0.31 0.02 15.82
C ILE A 12 0.98 1.40 15.69
N ASP A 13 1.16 1.92 14.47
CA ASP A 13 1.64 3.30 14.28
C ASP A 13 0.50 4.35 14.23
N ALA A 14 -0.76 3.93 14.39
CA ALA A 14 -1.88 4.86 14.28
C ALA A 14 -1.77 5.99 15.32
N GLY A 15 -1.84 7.24 14.85
CA GLY A 15 -1.71 8.43 15.69
C GLY A 15 -0.27 8.77 16.10
N LEU A 16 0.74 8.06 15.59
CA LEU A 16 2.14 8.36 15.82
C LEU A 16 2.70 9.30 14.74
N PRO A 17 3.69 10.15 15.07
CA PRO A 17 4.05 11.30 14.26
C PRO A 17 4.59 10.96 12.87
N ALA A 18 5.31 9.84 12.70
CA ALA A 18 5.80 9.43 11.38
C ALA A 18 4.65 9.06 10.44
N THR A 19 3.71 8.24 10.93
CA THR A 19 2.53 7.79 10.16
C THR A 19 1.57 8.93 9.89
N ASP A 20 1.33 9.81 10.87
CA ASP A 20 0.50 10.99 10.69
C ASP A 20 1.05 11.93 9.60
N PHE A 21 2.37 12.13 9.56
CA PHE A 21 3.00 12.92 8.50
C PHE A 21 2.87 12.24 7.15
N ASN A 22 3.25 10.96 7.06
CA ASN A 22 3.22 10.21 5.81
C ASN A 22 1.80 10.18 5.24
N ASN A 23 0.80 9.81 6.03
CA ASN A 23 -0.59 9.74 5.57
C ASN A 23 -1.07 11.08 5.02
N LYS A 24 -0.84 12.17 5.75
CA LYS A 24 -1.23 13.52 5.30
C LYS A 24 -0.56 13.92 4.00
N LEU A 25 0.74 13.64 3.85
CA LEU A 25 1.49 13.96 2.63
C LEU A 25 0.99 13.12 1.45
N LEU A 26 0.89 11.80 1.64
CA LEU A 26 0.55 10.85 0.57
C LEU A 26 -0.89 11.00 0.07
N GLU A 27 -1.83 11.22 0.99
CA GLU A 27 -3.22 11.54 0.65
C GLU A 27 -3.31 12.88 -0.09
N ALA A 28 -2.57 13.89 0.37
CA ALA A 28 -2.56 15.21 -0.27
C ALA A 28 -2.02 15.14 -1.70
N ILE A 29 -0.95 14.39 -1.98
CA ILE A 29 -0.45 14.19 -3.35
C ILE A 29 -1.27 13.16 -4.15
N ASN A 30 -2.16 12.40 -3.50
CA ASN A 30 -2.88 11.27 -4.09
C ASN A 30 -1.90 10.26 -4.72
N LEU A 31 -0.95 9.78 -3.91
CA LEU A 31 0.10 8.86 -4.35
C LEU A 31 -0.49 7.53 -4.82
N ASP A 32 -1.47 6.98 -4.10
CA ASP A 32 -2.14 5.72 -4.45
C ASP A 32 -2.67 5.72 -5.89
N SER A 33 -3.21 6.84 -6.38
CA SER A 33 -3.65 6.93 -7.78
C SER A 33 -2.50 6.85 -8.78
N LEU A 34 -1.33 7.40 -8.45
CA LEU A 34 -0.13 7.27 -9.27
C LEU A 34 0.38 5.84 -9.24
N GLU A 35 0.43 5.22 -8.07
CA GLU A 35 0.80 3.81 -7.89
C GLU A 35 -0.11 2.94 -8.74
N GLU A 36 -1.42 2.92 -8.49
CA GLU A 36 -2.38 2.12 -9.26
C GLU A 36 -2.24 2.31 -10.77
N TYR A 37 -1.98 3.54 -11.21
CA TYR A 37 -1.77 3.85 -12.62
C TYR A 37 -0.45 3.27 -13.14
N ALA A 38 0.67 3.48 -12.45
CA ALA A 38 1.98 2.92 -12.79
C ALA A 38 1.93 1.39 -12.89
N LEU A 39 1.18 0.76 -11.98
CA LEU A 39 1.02 -0.70 -11.89
C LEU A 39 -0.01 -1.27 -12.87
N GLY A 40 -0.79 -0.40 -13.52
CA GLY A 40 -1.82 -0.82 -14.49
C GLY A 40 -3.09 -1.37 -13.85
N ILE A 41 -3.26 -1.24 -12.53
CA ILE A 41 -4.54 -1.48 -11.85
C ILE A 41 -5.56 -0.46 -12.32
N LYS A 42 -5.14 0.81 -12.37
CA LYS A 42 -5.94 1.92 -12.88
C LYS A 42 -5.53 2.22 -14.32
N ARG A 43 -6.51 2.19 -15.23
CA ARG A 43 -6.25 2.39 -16.67
C ARG A 43 -5.98 3.84 -17.04
N ASN A 44 -6.64 4.77 -16.37
CA ASN A 44 -6.61 6.19 -16.72
C ASN A 44 -6.25 7.04 -15.50
N LEU A 45 -5.24 7.87 -15.65
CA LEU A 45 -4.89 8.95 -14.73
C LEU A 45 -4.53 10.17 -15.59
N ASN A 46 -5.08 11.33 -15.26
CA ASN A 46 -4.54 12.57 -15.82
C ASN A 46 -3.23 12.90 -15.09
N ILE A 47 -2.11 12.47 -15.67
CA ILE A 47 -0.77 12.66 -15.07
C ILE A 47 -0.44 14.15 -14.95
N SER A 48 -0.93 15.00 -15.86
CA SER A 48 -0.71 16.45 -15.81
C SER A 48 -1.39 17.09 -14.59
N ASP A 49 -2.64 16.72 -14.32
CA ASP A 49 -3.37 17.18 -13.13
C ASP A 49 -2.71 16.65 -11.85
N TRP A 50 -2.33 15.36 -11.86
CA TRP A 50 -1.61 14.76 -10.73
C TRP A 50 -0.28 15.48 -10.47
N TYR A 51 0.51 15.76 -11.51
CA TYR A 51 1.77 16.47 -11.41
C TYR A 51 1.59 17.87 -10.83
N THR A 52 0.57 18.60 -11.29
CA THR A 52 0.25 19.94 -10.75
C THR A 52 -0.02 19.87 -9.25
N LYS A 53 -0.86 18.92 -8.81
CA LYS A 53 -1.15 18.69 -7.39
C LYS A 53 0.10 18.30 -6.59
N PHE A 54 0.88 17.36 -7.12
CA PHE A 54 2.12 16.90 -6.50
C PHE A 54 3.09 18.06 -6.30
N ARG A 55 3.34 18.87 -7.34
CA ARG A 55 4.25 20.02 -7.29
C ARG A 55 3.82 21.01 -6.21
N ASP A 56 2.55 21.38 -6.20
CA ASP A 56 2.05 22.41 -5.29
C ASP A 56 2.09 21.93 -3.82
N ILE A 57 1.71 20.68 -3.56
CA ILE A 57 1.81 20.08 -2.22
C ILE A 57 3.26 19.89 -1.78
N PHE A 58 4.13 19.43 -2.69
CA PHE A 58 5.56 19.26 -2.39
C PHE A 58 6.16 20.59 -1.98
N ILE A 59 5.94 21.67 -2.75
CA ILE A 59 6.44 23.02 -2.41
C ILE A 59 5.89 23.47 -1.05
N SER A 60 4.59 23.28 -0.79
CA SER A 60 3.99 23.72 0.48
C SER A 60 4.61 23.03 1.70
N TYR A 61 4.83 21.71 1.64
CA TYR A 61 5.44 21.02 2.77
C TYR A 61 6.96 21.22 2.85
N PHE A 62 7.64 21.14 1.70
CA PHE A 62 9.11 21.19 1.63
C PHE A 62 9.65 22.59 1.89
N SER A 63 8.93 23.63 1.45
CA SER A 63 9.34 25.02 1.64
C SER A 63 8.54 25.65 2.78
N ASP A 64 7.25 25.89 2.58
CA ASP A 64 6.46 26.80 3.43
C ASP A 64 6.31 26.29 4.86
N ASN A 65 5.94 25.02 5.04
CA ASN A 65 5.75 24.41 6.36
C ASN A 65 7.09 24.17 7.09
N SER A 66 8.17 24.01 6.33
CA SER A 66 9.46 23.61 6.87
C SER A 66 10.07 24.66 7.79
N HIS A 67 9.76 25.95 7.58
CA HIS A 67 10.28 27.05 8.40
C HIS A 67 9.97 26.88 9.89
N ASN A 68 8.80 26.34 10.21
CA ASN A 68 8.30 26.18 11.57
C ASN A 68 8.77 24.88 12.27
N TRP A 69 9.53 24.03 11.59
CA TRP A 69 9.98 22.77 12.17
C TRP A 69 11.25 22.94 13.02
N GLU A 70 11.27 22.24 14.16
CA GLU A 70 12.48 22.05 14.96
C GLU A 70 13.56 21.32 14.15
N LYS A 71 14.84 21.51 14.51
CA LYS A 71 16.00 20.99 13.76
C LYS A 71 15.95 19.47 13.56
N THR A 72 15.61 18.70 14.59
CA THR A 72 15.50 17.23 14.52
C THR A 72 14.40 16.80 13.56
N LYS A 73 13.24 17.49 13.60
CA LYS A 73 12.12 17.27 12.70
C LYS A 73 12.48 17.61 11.25
N LYS A 74 13.24 18.70 11.02
CA LYS A 74 13.78 19.06 9.70
C LYS A 74 14.64 17.94 9.11
N SER A 75 15.61 17.42 9.86
CA SER A 75 16.45 16.31 9.38
C SER A 75 15.64 15.06 9.02
N LYS A 76 14.64 14.70 9.85
CA LYS A 76 13.74 13.57 9.56
C LYS A 76 12.90 13.81 8.31
N ARG A 77 12.27 14.99 8.17
CA ARG A 77 11.47 15.32 6.98
C ARG A 77 12.33 15.32 5.71
N CYS A 78 13.57 15.78 5.78
CA CYS A 78 14.47 15.72 4.62
C CYS A 78 14.67 14.27 4.12
N ARG A 79 14.83 13.30 5.03
CA ARG A 79 14.91 11.88 4.67
C ARG A 79 13.60 11.36 4.09
N ASP A 80 12.45 11.78 4.65
CA ASP A 80 11.13 11.43 4.10
C ASP A 80 10.96 11.93 2.66
N PHE A 81 11.32 13.18 2.39
CA PHE A 81 11.24 13.75 1.06
C PHE A 81 12.19 13.09 0.07
N ASN A 82 13.41 12.75 0.49
CA ASN A 82 14.33 11.98 -0.35
C ASN A 82 13.74 10.62 -0.71
N TYR A 83 13.20 9.90 0.28
CA TYR A 83 12.52 8.63 0.05
C TYR A 83 11.37 8.75 -0.96
N TYR A 84 10.45 9.70 -0.76
CA TYR A 84 9.30 9.86 -1.67
C TYR A 84 9.68 10.40 -3.04
N ALA A 85 10.71 11.24 -3.13
CA ALA A 85 11.26 11.67 -4.41
C ALA A 85 11.78 10.48 -5.22
N ASP A 86 12.59 9.61 -4.59
CA ASP A 86 13.06 8.41 -5.25
C ASP A 86 11.90 7.45 -5.61
N TYR A 87 10.96 7.23 -4.69
CA TYR A 87 9.82 6.35 -4.93
C TYR A 87 8.93 6.82 -6.10
N ILE A 88 8.67 8.13 -6.18
CA ILE A 88 7.93 8.70 -7.31
C ILE A 88 8.71 8.54 -8.62
N LEU A 89 10.04 8.68 -8.61
CA LEU A 89 10.85 8.45 -9.80
C LEU A 89 10.77 6.99 -10.29
N ASP A 90 10.70 6.02 -9.37
CA ASP A 90 10.49 4.61 -9.73
C ASP A 90 9.12 4.39 -10.38
N LEU A 91 8.05 4.99 -9.82
CA LEU A 91 6.72 4.95 -10.41
C LEU A 91 6.68 5.59 -11.80
N VAL A 92 7.35 6.74 -11.96
CA VAL A 92 7.49 7.43 -13.24
C VAL A 92 8.20 6.55 -14.26
N TYR A 93 9.26 5.86 -13.87
CA TYR A 93 9.95 4.91 -14.74
C TYR A 93 9.00 3.81 -15.25
N HIS A 94 8.14 3.26 -14.38
CA HIS A 94 7.12 2.28 -14.82
C HIS A 94 6.08 2.87 -15.78
N ILE A 95 5.75 4.16 -15.62
CA ILE A 95 4.85 4.87 -16.53
C ILE A 95 5.48 5.05 -17.92
N GLU A 96 6.77 5.35 -18.01
CA GLU A 96 7.48 5.50 -19.30
C GLU A 96 7.46 4.24 -20.15
N LYS A 97 7.27 3.08 -19.53
CA LYS A 97 7.17 1.79 -20.23
C LYS A 97 5.79 1.56 -20.86
N LYS A 98 4.79 2.33 -20.47
CA LYS A 98 3.44 2.21 -21.02
C LYS A 98 3.39 2.86 -22.39
N LYS A 99 2.58 2.30 -23.30
CA LYS A 99 2.36 2.93 -24.62
C LYS A 99 1.55 4.21 -24.46
N GLY A 100 1.97 5.27 -25.14
CA GLY A 100 1.23 6.53 -25.23
C GLY A 100 1.25 7.37 -23.95
N TYR A 101 2.24 7.17 -23.08
CA TYR A 101 2.44 8.07 -21.94
C TYR A 101 2.78 9.49 -22.40
N ASP A 102 2.44 10.48 -21.59
CA ASP A 102 2.81 11.87 -21.86
C ASP A 102 4.27 12.11 -21.45
N LYS A 103 5.16 12.07 -22.44
CA LYS A 103 6.59 12.29 -22.23
C LYS A 103 6.91 13.66 -21.64
N GLY A 104 6.21 14.71 -22.08
CA GLY A 104 6.47 16.07 -21.59
C GLY A 104 6.15 16.21 -20.11
N VAL A 105 5.04 15.63 -19.66
CA VAL A 105 4.67 15.63 -18.24
C VAL A 105 5.65 14.81 -17.41
N VAL A 106 6.07 13.64 -17.89
CA VAL A 106 7.07 12.81 -17.21
C VAL A 106 8.41 13.53 -17.04
N ASP A 107 8.91 14.15 -18.11
CA ASP A 107 10.16 14.92 -18.08
C ASP A 107 10.06 16.08 -17.06
N ASN A 108 8.89 16.72 -16.97
CA ASN A 108 8.63 17.77 -15.99
C ASN A 108 8.63 17.27 -14.54
N ILE A 109 8.12 16.06 -14.27
CA ILE A 109 8.17 15.46 -12.92
C ILE A 109 9.63 15.24 -12.50
N LYS A 110 10.43 14.62 -13.38
CA LYS A 110 11.86 14.36 -13.13
C LYS A 110 12.62 15.66 -12.88
N ALA A 111 12.45 16.63 -13.78
CA ALA A 111 13.12 17.92 -13.67
C ALA A 111 12.70 18.72 -12.43
N PHE A 112 11.43 18.62 -12.00
CA PHE A 112 10.98 19.23 -10.76
C PHE A 112 11.69 18.61 -9.55
N ILE A 113 11.68 17.28 -9.43
CA ILE A 113 12.33 16.58 -8.31
C ILE A 113 13.82 16.93 -8.23
N ASP A 114 14.56 16.93 -9.34
CA ASP A 114 15.98 17.27 -9.32
C ASP A 114 16.24 18.73 -8.90
N LYS A 115 15.36 19.67 -9.26
CA LYS A 115 15.51 21.10 -8.96
C LYS A 115 15.05 21.49 -7.54
N SER A 116 14.07 20.77 -6.99
CA SER A 116 13.44 21.13 -5.71
C SER A 116 14.39 21.13 -4.51
N PHE A 117 15.49 20.37 -4.56
CA PHE A 117 16.46 20.27 -3.47
C PHE A 117 17.67 21.20 -3.62
N VAL A 118 17.72 22.02 -4.69
CA VAL A 118 18.87 22.88 -4.99
C VAL A 118 18.80 24.22 -4.26
N SER A 119 17.60 24.69 -3.92
CA SER A 119 17.43 26.01 -3.33
C SER A 119 17.80 26.03 -1.83
N PRO A 120 18.70 26.93 -1.40
CA PRO A 120 19.21 26.99 -0.03
C PRO A 120 18.14 27.39 1.01
N ASP A 121 17.04 28.01 0.57
CA ASP A 121 15.96 28.47 1.45
C ASP A 121 15.06 27.30 1.95
N HIS A 122 15.19 26.11 1.34
CA HIS A 122 14.46 24.90 1.73
C HIS A 122 15.13 24.17 2.91
N PHE A 123 15.25 24.88 4.04
CA PHE A 123 15.69 24.37 5.35
C PHE A 123 16.98 23.52 5.36
N SER A 124 17.86 23.70 4.36
CA SER A 124 19.12 22.96 4.18
C SER A 124 18.98 21.45 3.91
N CYS A 125 17.85 21.01 3.34
CA CYS A 125 17.69 19.63 2.88
C CYS A 125 18.38 19.41 1.53
N LYS A 126 19.31 18.45 1.47
CA LYS A 126 20.00 18.07 0.23
C LYS A 126 19.37 16.84 -0.39
N ARG A 127 19.43 16.75 -1.72
CA ARG A 127 19.08 15.53 -2.44
C ARG A 127 20.16 14.47 -2.20
N GLU A 128 19.75 13.33 -1.69
CA GLU A 128 20.55 12.11 -1.51
C GLU A 128 19.89 11.03 -2.35
N LYS A 129 20.36 10.85 -3.59
CA LYS A 129 19.92 9.74 -4.45
C LYS A 129 20.40 8.44 -3.81
N THR A 130 19.51 7.50 -3.52
CA THR A 130 19.96 6.24 -2.92
C THR A 130 20.82 5.46 -3.91
N GLU A 131 21.95 4.95 -3.45
CA GLU A 131 22.75 3.92 -4.13
C GLU A 131 22.20 2.51 -3.82
N TYR A 132 21.28 2.42 -2.86
CA TYR A 132 20.72 1.19 -2.32
C TYR A 132 19.18 1.16 -2.54
N PRO A 133 18.70 0.87 -3.75
CA PRO A 133 17.27 0.88 -4.06
C PRO A 133 16.50 -0.19 -3.27
N HIS A 134 17.09 -1.38 -3.07
CA HIS A 134 16.46 -2.47 -2.33
C HIS A 134 16.27 -2.14 -0.84
N GLU A 135 17.25 -1.52 -0.20
CA GLU A 135 17.24 -1.22 1.22
C GLU A 135 16.54 0.10 1.55
N ARG A 136 16.21 0.91 0.53
CA ARG A 136 15.54 2.21 0.70
C ARG A 136 14.26 2.08 1.52
N HIS A 137 13.44 1.07 1.22
CA HIS A 137 12.19 0.79 1.94
C HIS A 137 12.44 0.36 3.39
N SER A 138 13.43 -0.50 3.61
CA SER A 138 13.83 -0.94 4.96
C SER A 138 14.36 0.23 5.80
N ARG A 139 15.20 1.09 5.21
CA ARG A 139 15.67 2.34 5.83
C ARG A 139 14.52 3.24 6.24
N LYS A 140 13.54 3.45 5.35
CA LYS A 140 12.34 4.27 5.65
C LYS A 140 11.54 3.70 6.81
N LYS A 141 11.26 2.39 6.81
CA LYS A 141 10.53 1.72 7.90
C LYS A 141 11.27 1.82 9.24
N LEU A 142 12.60 1.67 9.23
CA LEU A 142 13.45 1.86 10.41
C LEU A 142 13.40 3.32 10.91
N ASP A 143 13.54 4.30 10.02
CA ASP A 143 13.51 5.72 10.37
C ASP A 143 12.17 6.14 10.99
N ASP A 144 11.06 5.66 10.43
CA ASP A 144 9.70 5.91 10.96
C ASP A 144 9.50 5.29 12.35
N PHE A 145 9.97 4.05 12.53
CA PHE A 145 9.98 3.42 13.85
C PHE A 145 10.76 4.24 14.88
N CYS A 146 11.95 4.72 14.53
CA CYS A 146 12.78 5.49 15.45
C CYS A 146 12.13 6.80 15.85
N GLU A 147 11.51 7.53 14.92
CA GLU A 147 10.76 8.74 15.23
C GLU A 147 9.61 8.46 16.21
N ASN A 148 8.81 7.43 15.93
CA ASN A 148 7.67 7.05 16.75
C ASN A 148 8.11 6.58 18.15
N ARG A 149 9.16 5.78 18.23
CA ARG A 149 9.77 5.36 19.50
C ARG A 149 10.25 6.56 20.32
N ASP A 150 10.98 7.48 19.70
CA ASP A 150 11.52 8.65 20.40
C ASP A 150 10.41 9.59 20.90
N HIS A 151 9.32 9.71 20.13
CA HIS A 151 8.11 10.39 20.55
C HIS A 151 7.48 9.75 21.80
N LEU A 152 7.25 8.43 21.78
CA LEU A 152 6.70 7.69 22.92
C LEU A 152 7.59 7.80 24.17
N ILE A 153 8.92 7.72 24.01
CA ILE A 153 9.88 7.93 25.11
C ILE A 153 9.73 9.34 25.68
N LYS A 154 9.57 10.36 24.83
CA LYS A 154 9.34 11.75 25.27
C LYS A 154 8.03 11.88 26.04
N GLU A 155 6.94 11.30 25.56
CA GLU A 155 5.65 11.32 26.24
C GLU A 155 5.72 10.68 27.63
N ILE A 156 6.43 9.55 27.77
CA ILE A 156 6.64 8.90 29.07
C ILE A 156 7.44 9.82 30.01
N LYS A 157 8.53 10.44 29.53
CA LYS A 157 9.34 11.38 30.33
C LYS A 157 8.54 12.59 30.79
N GLU A 158 7.57 13.03 30.00
CA GLU A 158 6.65 14.12 30.31
C GLU A 158 5.44 13.66 31.15
N SER A 159 5.39 12.41 31.59
CA SER A 159 4.25 11.81 32.32
C SER A 159 2.91 11.86 31.56
N LYS A 160 2.97 11.87 30.22
CA LYS A 160 1.81 11.88 29.31
C LYS A 160 1.54 10.52 28.66
N GLY A 161 2.53 9.64 28.65
CA GLY A 161 2.45 8.32 28.01
C GLY A 161 2.50 7.16 29.02
N GLU A 162 2.06 5.99 28.57
CA GLU A 162 2.14 4.74 29.32
C GLU A 162 3.33 3.87 28.86
N CYS A 163 4.06 3.29 29.80
CA CYS A 163 5.22 2.47 29.46
C CYS A 163 4.85 1.16 28.73
N SER A 164 3.69 0.59 29.06
CA SER A 164 3.10 -0.56 28.37
C SER A 164 2.92 -0.30 26.86
N THR A 165 2.59 0.93 26.48
CA THR A 165 2.45 1.34 25.07
C THR A 165 3.79 1.29 24.36
N LEU A 166 4.85 1.86 24.95
CA LEU A 166 6.20 1.80 24.37
C LEU A 166 6.72 0.36 24.29
N ASP A 167 6.56 -0.43 25.35
CA ASP A 167 7.01 -1.82 25.38
C ASP A 167 6.34 -2.65 24.29
N LYS A 168 5.01 -2.54 24.16
CA LYS A 168 4.25 -3.20 23.10
C LYS A 168 4.69 -2.71 21.72
N TYR A 169 4.89 -1.41 21.57
CA TYR A 169 5.33 -0.79 20.31
C TYR A 169 6.67 -1.36 19.84
N ILE A 170 7.68 -1.35 20.70
CA ILE A 170 9.02 -1.88 20.41
C ILE A 170 8.95 -3.37 20.08
N TYR A 171 8.22 -4.16 20.88
CA TYR A 171 8.05 -5.59 20.65
C TYR A 171 7.45 -5.89 19.28
N VAL A 172 6.32 -5.25 18.95
CA VAL A 172 5.63 -5.50 17.68
C VAL A 172 6.50 -5.05 16.53
N LYS A 173 7.04 -3.83 16.59
CA LYS A 173 7.85 -3.28 15.49
C LYS A 173 9.14 -4.03 15.25
N TYR A 174 9.77 -4.57 16.29
CA TYR A 174 10.88 -5.49 16.10
C TYR A 174 10.47 -6.68 15.21
N ASN A 175 9.37 -7.36 15.54
CA ASN A 175 8.90 -8.52 14.78
C ASN A 175 8.40 -8.15 13.36
N CYS A 176 8.03 -6.89 13.13
CA CYS A 176 7.66 -6.38 11.81
C CYS A 176 8.86 -5.99 10.94
N LEU A 177 9.96 -5.56 11.56
CA LEU A 177 11.13 -5.00 10.86
C LEU A 177 12.28 -6.00 10.75
N VAL A 178 12.37 -6.95 11.67
CA VAL A 178 13.45 -7.92 11.78
C VAL A 178 12.87 -9.32 11.64
N SER A 179 13.19 -9.95 10.52
CA SER A 179 12.90 -11.35 10.21
C SER A 179 14.18 -12.18 10.21
N ASN A 180 14.06 -13.50 10.09
CA ASN A 180 15.21 -14.39 9.94
C ASN A 180 16.00 -14.16 8.64
N GLU A 181 15.39 -13.49 7.66
CA GLU A 181 15.99 -13.13 6.37
C GLU A 181 16.62 -11.73 6.39
N SER A 182 16.41 -10.97 7.48
CA SER A 182 17.00 -9.65 7.62
C SER A 182 18.51 -9.77 7.76
N CYS A 183 19.24 -9.02 6.94
CA CYS A 183 20.68 -8.91 7.02
C CYS A 183 21.13 -7.46 6.76
N ILE A 184 22.33 -7.12 7.23
CA ILE A 184 22.96 -5.83 7.02
C ILE A 184 23.77 -5.92 5.72
N PRO A 185 23.53 -5.06 4.72
CA PRO A 185 24.32 -5.03 3.50
C PRO A 185 25.79 -4.82 3.83
N ASN A 186 26.67 -5.45 3.06
CA ASN A 186 28.09 -5.17 3.14
C ASN A 186 28.34 -3.74 2.63
N SER A 187 29.03 -2.95 3.43
CA SER A 187 29.37 -1.56 3.11
C SER A 187 30.78 -1.29 3.59
N LYS A 188 31.53 -0.47 2.86
CA LYS A 188 32.93 -0.15 3.18
C LYS A 188 33.03 0.54 4.54
N LYS A 189 32.03 1.36 4.91
CA LYS A 189 31.89 1.99 6.21
C LYS A 189 30.47 1.89 6.74
N LYS A 190 30.33 1.78 8.06
CA LYS A 190 29.04 1.73 8.76
C LYS A 190 28.18 2.96 8.46
N GLU A 191 28.81 4.13 8.36
CA GLU A 191 28.16 5.42 8.12
C GLU A 191 27.57 5.53 6.71
N GLU A 192 28.08 4.72 5.77
CA GLU A 192 27.62 4.66 4.38
C GLU A 192 26.46 3.64 4.24
N ASN A 193 26.17 2.84 5.27
CA ASN A 193 25.16 1.81 5.22
C ASN A 193 23.73 2.39 5.31
N PRO A 194 22.79 1.97 4.44
CA PRO A 194 21.41 2.44 4.49
C PRO A 194 20.69 2.08 5.79
N LEU A 195 21.09 1.01 6.49
CA LEU A 195 20.52 0.57 7.77
C LEU A 195 21.25 1.17 8.98
N HIS A 196 22.04 2.23 8.76
CA HIS A 196 22.56 3.12 9.79
C HIS A 196 22.07 4.56 9.55
N ILE A 197 21.18 5.05 10.42
CA ILE A 197 20.66 6.42 10.40
C ILE A 197 21.28 7.24 11.53
N SER A 198 21.43 6.61 12.70
CA SER A 198 22.17 7.15 13.86
C SER A 198 22.55 6.01 14.81
N ASP A 199 23.32 6.31 15.85
CA ASP A 199 23.69 5.33 16.88
C ASP A 199 22.51 4.69 17.63
N TYR A 200 21.35 5.36 17.66
CA TYR A 200 20.11 4.87 18.26
C TYR A 200 19.07 4.46 17.20
N CYS A 201 19.43 4.48 15.92
CA CYS A 201 18.54 4.12 14.83
C CYS A 201 19.32 3.36 13.76
N THR A 202 19.56 2.08 14.04
CA THR A 202 20.43 1.24 13.22
C THR A 202 20.22 -0.26 13.45
N PHE A 203 20.43 -1.08 12.42
CA PHE A 203 20.42 -2.55 12.57
C PHE A 203 21.73 -3.12 13.16
N TYR A 204 22.81 -2.33 13.17
CA TYR A 204 24.09 -2.74 13.78
C TYR A 204 24.02 -2.90 15.30
N ASP A 205 23.09 -2.20 15.96
CA ASP A 205 22.89 -2.26 17.41
C ASP A 205 21.40 -2.32 17.71
N ILE A 206 20.84 -3.52 17.54
CA ILE A 206 19.42 -3.79 17.79
C ILE A 206 19.05 -3.47 19.25
N SER A 207 19.99 -3.61 20.20
CA SER A 207 19.72 -3.30 21.61
C SER A 207 19.49 -1.83 21.89
N LYS A 208 20.14 -0.93 21.14
CA LYS A 208 19.89 0.52 21.21
C LYS A 208 18.69 0.95 20.40
N THR A 209 18.47 0.31 19.26
CA THR A 209 17.37 0.64 18.36
C THR A 209 16.03 0.14 18.90
N PHE A 210 15.99 -1.06 19.47
CA PHE A 210 14.82 -1.67 20.10
C PHE A 210 15.09 -1.85 21.60
N PRO A 211 15.22 -0.73 22.34
CA PRO A 211 15.69 -0.79 23.71
C PRO A 211 14.63 -1.40 24.62
N TYR A 212 15.13 -2.13 25.61
CA TYR A 212 14.34 -2.48 26.77
C TYR A 212 14.20 -1.25 27.68
N TYR A 213 13.01 -0.66 27.75
CA TYR A 213 12.80 0.55 28.53
C TYR A 213 12.27 0.22 29.94
N LYS A 214 13.15 0.24 30.94
CA LYS A 214 12.77 0.02 32.36
C LYS A 214 12.00 1.21 32.92
N CYS A 215 10.67 1.18 32.84
CA CYS A 215 9.83 1.91 33.78
C CYS A 215 9.60 1.03 35.02
N ASN A 216 9.77 1.58 36.23
CA ASN A 216 9.61 0.91 37.54
C ASN A 216 8.38 -0.04 37.67
N LYS A 217 8.19 -0.84 38.73
CA LYS A 217 8.86 -2.10 39.14
C LYS A 217 8.11 -3.34 38.60
N ASN A 218 7.09 -3.16 37.76
CA ASN A 218 6.25 -4.25 37.31
C ASN A 218 6.76 -4.77 35.96
N TYR A 219 7.02 -6.07 35.89
CA TYR A 219 7.35 -6.76 34.66
C TYR A 219 6.21 -6.55 33.65
N SER A 220 6.52 -5.95 32.50
CA SER A 220 5.61 -5.96 31.35
C SER A 220 5.66 -7.36 30.73
N PRO A 221 4.54 -7.91 30.23
CA PRO A 221 4.54 -9.22 29.57
C PRO A 221 5.46 -9.26 28.33
N TYR A 222 5.80 -8.09 27.76
CA TYR A 222 6.69 -7.94 26.61
C TYR A 222 8.19 -7.95 26.98
N HIS A 223 8.53 -8.05 28.27
CA HIS A 223 9.92 -7.95 28.76
C HIS A 223 10.81 -9.17 28.45
N ASN A 224 10.22 -10.31 28.07
CA ASN A 224 10.96 -11.54 27.74
C ASN A 224 11.44 -11.57 26.28
N PHE A 225 12.08 -10.51 25.79
CA PHE A 225 12.63 -10.50 24.43
C PHE A 225 14.16 -10.63 24.42
N ARG A 226 14.67 -11.74 23.85
CA ARG A 226 16.08 -11.90 23.53
C ARG A 226 16.34 -11.22 22.18
N ILE A 227 17.09 -10.14 22.24
CA ILE A 227 17.46 -9.32 21.09
C ILE A 227 18.57 -10.05 20.32
N SER A 228 18.22 -10.66 19.18
CA SER A 228 19.20 -11.19 18.24
C SER A 228 19.87 -10.06 17.47
N SER A 229 21.17 -10.18 17.24
CA SER A 229 21.89 -9.36 16.25
C SER A 229 21.40 -9.68 14.85
N VAL A 230 21.32 -8.67 13.99
CA VAL A 230 21.10 -8.88 12.55
C VAL A 230 22.46 -9.20 11.92
N PRO A 231 22.61 -10.35 11.22
CA PRO A 231 23.87 -10.73 10.59
C PRO A 231 24.15 -9.86 9.36
N PHE A 232 25.40 -9.85 8.88
CA PHE A 232 25.71 -9.28 7.56
C PHE A 232 25.19 -10.19 6.44
N CYS A 233 24.82 -9.59 5.31
CA CYS A 233 24.39 -10.35 4.14
C CYS A 233 25.57 -11.18 3.60
N PRO A 234 25.36 -12.44 3.21
CA PRO A 234 26.43 -13.28 2.67
C PRO A 234 27.08 -12.66 1.43
N SER A 235 28.41 -12.71 1.32
CA SER A 235 29.17 -12.08 0.23
C SER A 235 28.90 -12.66 -1.17
N TYR A 236 28.41 -13.90 -1.26
CA TYR A 236 27.99 -14.47 -2.56
C TYR A 236 26.65 -13.90 -3.07
N MET A 237 25.96 -13.09 -2.25
CA MET A 237 24.90 -12.21 -2.75
C MET A 237 25.50 -10.96 -3.41
N GLU A 238 26.74 -10.55 -3.10
CA GLU A 238 27.41 -9.42 -3.77
C GLU A 238 27.82 -9.75 -5.22
N ASP A 239 28.30 -10.97 -5.49
CA ASP A 239 28.62 -11.42 -6.87
C ASP A 239 27.36 -11.56 -7.73
N ALA A 240 26.23 -11.91 -7.09
CA ALA A 240 24.94 -11.84 -7.73
C ALA A 240 24.59 -10.36 -7.98
N HIS A 241 24.79 -9.46 -7.02
CA HIS A 241 24.58 -8.00 -7.15
C HIS A 241 25.40 -7.34 -8.27
N GLU A 242 26.65 -7.75 -8.53
CA GLU A 242 27.47 -7.20 -9.63
C GLU A 242 26.99 -7.74 -11.00
N SER A 243 26.52 -8.99 -11.08
CA SER A 243 25.81 -9.50 -12.27
C SER A 243 24.39 -8.93 -12.42
N TYR A 244 23.77 -8.53 -11.31
CA TYR A 244 22.50 -7.83 -11.27
C TYR A 244 22.65 -6.34 -11.56
N GLU A 245 23.82 -5.69 -11.57
CA GLU A 245 23.90 -4.29 -12.02
C GLU A 245 23.70 -4.19 -13.54
N ASP A 246 24.30 -5.12 -14.31
CA ASP A 246 24.07 -5.29 -15.76
C ASP A 246 22.67 -5.87 -16.06
N GLU A 247 22.15 -6.72 -15.16
CA GLU A 247 20.77 -7.21 -15.25
C GLU A 247 19.76 -6.15 -14.76
N TYR A 248 20.07 -5.22 -13.84
CA TYR A 248 19.14 -4.19 -13.31
C TYR A 248 18.80 -3.15 -14.37
N GLU A 249 19.74 -2.72 -15.21
CA GLU A 249 19.37 -1.95 -16.43
C GLU A 249 18.40 -2.74 -17.33
N ASN A 250 18.47 -4.07 -17.34
CA ASN A 250 17.64 -4.97 -18.14
C ASN A 250 16.41 -5.58 -17.40
N GLU A 251 16.32 -5.48 -16.07
CA GLU A 251 15.39 -6.20 -15.19
C GLU A 251 14.57 -5.24 -14.32
N VAL A 252 14.96 -3.96 -14.21
CA VAL A 252 13.92 -2.91 -14.12
C VAL A 252 13.01 -3.02 -15.36
N GLY A 253 13.51 -3.62 -16.46
CA GLY A 253 12.80 -4.25 -17.60
C GLY A 253 11.65 -5.22 -17.29
N ASN A 254 11.68 -5.98 -16.18
CA ASN A 254 10.69 -7.03 -15.92
C ASN A 254 10.42 -7.37 -14.44
N SER A 255 10.98 -6.65 -13.47
CA SER A 255 10.80 -6.95 -12.05
C SER A 255 9.50 -6.35 -11.51
N ASN A 256 8.59 -7.28 -11.28
CA ASN A 256 7.31 -7.11 -10.63
C ASN A 256 7.46 -6.97 -9.09
N ILE A 257 8.67 -7.13 -8.53
CA ILE A 257 8.91 -7.51 -7.13
C ILE A 257 8.56 -6.41 -6.11
N ALA A 258 8.88 -5.13 -6.37
CA ALA A 258 8.59 -4.03 -5.43
C ALA A 258 7.09 -3.70 -5.31
N VAL A 259 6.31 -4.11 -6.31
CA VAL A 259 4.89 -3.79 -6.48
C VAL A 259 4.01 -4.82 -5.79
N TRP A 260 4.39 -6.09 -5.92
CA TRP A 260 3.63 -7.19 -5.35
C TRP A 260 3.72 -7.24 -3.82
N ASP A 261 4.75 -6.68 -3.19
CA ASP A 261 4.80 -6.54 -1.73
C ASP A 261 3.78 -5.53 -1.19
N ILE A 262 3.28 -4.61 -2.03
CA ILE A 262 2.18 -3.70 -1.67
C ILE A 262 0.81 -4.32 -2.00
N LEU A 263 0.74 -5.22 -2.99
CA LEU A 263 -0.52 -5.78 -3.51
C LEU A 263 -0.87 -7.22 -3.10
N PHE A 264 0.08 -8.06 -2.65
CA PHE A 264 -0.26 -9.37 -2.06
C PHE A 264 -1.08 -9.23 -0.76
N TYR A 265 -1.13 -8.03 -0.19
CA TYR A 265 -1.84 -7.70 1.06
C TYR A 265 -3.25 -7.11 0.89
N GLY A 266 -3.80 -7.11 -0.33
CA GLY A 266 -5.15 -6.59 -0.58
C GLY A 266 -6.15 -7.57 -1.20
N SER A 267 -5.72 -8.70 -1.78
CA SER A 267 -6.62 -9.50 -2.64
C SER A 267 -6.88 -10.95 -2.21
N PHE A 268 -6.26 -11.48 -1.16
CA PHE A 268 -6.51 -12.88 -0.76
C PHE A 268 -7.80 -13.10 0.05
N SER A 269 -8.44 -12.03 0.54
CA SER A 269 -9.72 -12.19 1.25
C SER A 269 -10.86 -12.67 0.35
N VAL A 270 -10.82 -12.45 -0.98
CA VAL A 270 -11.93 -12.85 -1.86
C VAL A 270 -11.81 -14.33 -2.27
N LEU A 271 -10.62 -14.83 -2.57
CA LEU A 271 -10.41 -16.23 -2.96
C LEU A 271 -10.55 -17.18 -1.76
N GLY A 272 -10.00 -16.81 -0.60
CA GLY A 272 -10.15 -17.59 0.64
C GLY A 272 -11.61 -17.71 1.08
N THR A 273 -12.38 -16.62 0.94
CA THR A 273 -13.83 -16.59 1.20
C THR A 273 -14.59 -17.47 0.20
N PHE A 274 -14.21 -17.47 -1.09
CA PHE A 274 -14.86 -18.32 -2.11
C PHE A 274 -14.60 -19.83 -1.88
N PHE A 275 -13.40 -20.20 -1.47
CA PHE A 275 -13.06 -21.60 -1.14
C PHE A 275 -13.69 -22.06 0.18
N LEU A 276 -13.75 -21.20 1.21
CA LEU A 276 -14.44 -21.48 2.47
C LEU A 276 -15.95 -21.67 2.25
N PHE A 277 -16.62 -20.80 1.47
CA PHE A 277 -18.03 -20.99 1.14
C PHE A 277 -18.29 -22.22 0.26
N SER A 278 -17.36 -22.58 -0.63
CA SER A 278 -17.48 -23.80 -1.45
C SER A 278 -17.30 -25.09 -0.63
N PHE A 279 -16.38 -25.09 0.34
CA PHE A 279 -16.22 -26.20 1.29
C PHE A 279 -17.43 -26.30 2.23
N LEU A 280 -17.91 -25.18 2.78
CA LEU A 280 -19.11 -25.17 3.62
C LEU A 280 -20.37 -25.55 2.83
N TYR A 281 -20.48 -25.21 1.54
CA TYR A 281 -21.57 -25.66 0.68
C TYR A 281 -21.58 -27.19 0.46
N LYS A 282 -20.39 -27.80 0.37
CA LYS A 282 -20.26 -29.26 0.19
C LYS A 282 -20.49 -30.06 1.47
N PHE A 283 -20.26 -29.47 2.65
CA PHE A 283 -20.33 -30.15 3.95
C PHE A 283 -21.46 -29.67 4.87
N SER A 284 -22.23 -28.65 4.49
CA SER A 284 -23.41 -28.20 5.24
C SER A 284 -24.70 -28.78 4.65
N PRO A 285 -25.66 -29.28 5.45
CA PRO A 285 -26.92 -29.84 4.96
C PRO A 285 -27.91 -28.78 4.41
N ILE A 286 -27.45 -27.54 4.19
CA ILE A 286 -28.27 -26.42 3.72
C ILE A 286 -28.60 -26.53 2.22
N GLY A 287 -27.80 -27.25 1.42
CA GLY A 287 -28.10 -27.50 0.00
C GLY A 287 -29.38 -28.31 -0.25
N SER A 288 -29.68 -29.27 0.63
CA SER A 288 -30.94 -30.04 0.61
C SER A 288 -32.15 -29.17 1.02
N TRP A 289 -31.94 -28.26 1.97
CA TRP A 289 -32.98 -27.38 2.50
C TRP A 289 -33.40 -26.29 1.50
N LEU A 290 -32.45 -25.68 0.78
CA LEU A 290 -32.76 -24.71 -0.28
C LEU A 290 -33.49 -25.36 -1.46
N ARG A 291 -33.12 -26.57 -1.85
CA ARG A 291 -33.84 -27.33 -2.89
C ARG A 291 -35.27 -27.68 -2.47
N THR A 292 -35.51 -27.95 -1.19
CA THR A 292 -36.84 -28.30 -0.65
C THR A 292 -37.75 -27.06 -0.59
N ASN A 293 -37.26 -25.90 -0.15
CA ASN A 293 -38.05 -24.67 -0.04
C ASN A 293 -38.34 -23.99 -1.39
N VAL A 294 -37.44 -24.10 -2.38
CA VAL A 294 -37.69 -23.60 -3.75
C VAL A 294 -38.68 -24.48 -4.51
N ILE A 295 -38.62 -25.81 -4.33
CA ILE A 295 -39.62 -26.73 -4.91
C ILE A 295 -40.99 -26.57 -4.24
N HIS A 296 -41.07 -26.27 -2.94
CA HIS A 296 -42.34 -25.95 -2.27
C HIS A 296 -42.95 -24.63 -2.75
N LYS A 297 -42.15 -23.59 -3.07
CA LYS A 297 -42.67 -22.34 -3.66
C LYS A 297 -43.09 -22.46 -5.13
N TYR A 298 -42.47 -23.35 -5.92
CA TYR A 298 -42.89 -23.60 -7.30
C TYR A 298 -44.13 -24.51 -7.41
N LYS A 299 -44.29 -25.51 -6.53
CA LYS A 299 -45.54 -26.29 -6.42
C LYS A 299 -46.69 -25.51 -5.77
N GLY A 300 -46.39 -24.61 -4.83
CA GLY A 300 -47.40 -23.72 -4.23
C GLY A 300 -47.95 -22.64 -5.17
N ARG A 301 -47.19 -22.18 -6.16
CA ARG A 301 -47.69 -21.27 -7.21
C ARG A 301 -48.44 -22.01 -8.34
N LYS A 302 -47.97 -23.19 -8.78
CA LYS A 302 -48.71 -23.98 -9.78
C LYS A 302 -50.09 -24.45 -9.29
N ASN A 303 -50.25 -24.72 -8.00
CA ASN A 303 -51.54 -25.16 -7.44
C ASN A 303 -52.52 -24.02 -7.09
N ILE A 304 -52.10 -22.74 -7.16
CA ILE A 304 -53.02 -21.58 -7.04
C ILE A 304 -53.43 -21.10 -8.44
N ASP A 305 -52.54 -21.19 -9.43
CA ASP A 305 -52.86 -20.82 -10.82
C ASP A 305 -53.74 -21.87 -11.53
N GLU A 306 -53.69 -23.15 -11.13
CA GLU A 306 -54.54 -24.23 -11.70
C GLU A 306 -55.96 -24.29 -11.10
N TYR A 307 -56.23 -23.55 -10.00
CA TYR A 307 -57.59 -23.39 -9.43
C TYR A 307 -58.23 -22.02 -9.70
N MET A 308 -57.51 -21.08 -10.33
CA MET A 308 -58.06 -19.77 -10.77
C MET A 308 -58.20 -19.64 -12.30
N GLY A 309 -57.63 -20.57 -13.08
CA GLY A 309 -57.70 -20.58 -14.55
C GLY A 309 -58.90 -21.29 -15.19
N ASN A 310 -59.83 -21.85 -14.40
CA ASN A 310 -60.93 -22.68 -14.93
C ASN A 310 -62.35 -22.25 -14.50
N SER A 311 -62.58 -20.97 -14.17
CA SER A 311 -63.95 -20.51 -13.82
C SER A 311 -64.35 -19.09 -14.25
N PHE A 312 -63.68 -18.47 -15.22
CA PHE A 312 -64.22 -17.27 -15.87
C PHE A 312 -64.13 -17.38 -17.39
N GLY A 313 -65.06 -18.16 -17.95
CA GLY A 313 -65.48 -17.99 -19.33
C GLY A 313 -66.19 -16.64 -19.48
N TYR A 314 -65.61 -15.75 -20.27
CA TYR A 314 -66.30 -14.58 -20.79
C TYR A 314 -66.72 -14.88 -22.22
N ASP A 315 -68.03 -14.93 -22.43
CA ASP A 315 -68.69 -14.80 -23.72
C ASP A 315 -69.64 -13.60 -23.61
N SER A 316 -69.32 -12.52 -24.33
CA SER A 316 -70.33 -11.60 -24.87
C SER A 316 -69.74 -10.71 -25.97
N ASN A 317 -70.30 -10.94 -27.16
CA ASN A 317 -70.17 -10.18 -28.39
C ASN A 317 -70.36 -8.66 -28.26
N PHE A 318 -69.67 -7.88 -29.11
CA PHE A 318 -70.29 -6.83 -29.94
C PHE A 318 -69.39 -6.32 -31.09
N MET A 319 -69.87 -6.56 -32.34
CA MET A 319 -69.85 -5.78 -33.61
C MET A 319 -68.64 -4.90 -34.03
N SER A 320 -68.31 -4.67 -35.31
CA SER A 320 -68.77 -5.13 -36.63
C SER A 320 -67.82 -4.59 -37.73
N VAL A 321 -67.46 -5.45 -38.67
CA VAL A 321 -67.33 -5.31 -40.15
C VAL A 321 -66.96 -3.95 -40.78
N ASN A 322 -65.90 -3.96 -41.60
CA ASN A 322 -65.77 -3.48 -43.00
C ASN A 322 -64.28 -3.21 -43.31
N ALA A 323 -63.73 -3.32 -44.51
CA ALA A 323 -64.14 -3.81 -45.83
C ALA A 323 -62.85 -4.03 -46.65
N GLU A 324 -63.01 -4.68 -47.79
CA GLU A 324 -62.03 -5.10 -48.79
C GLU A 324 -61.09 -4.01 -49.34
N GLY A 325 -59.95 -4.45 -49.89
CA GLY A 325 -59.08 -3.63 -50.73
C GLY A 325 -57.76 -4.32 -51.08
N GLN A 326 -57.77 -5.19 -52.10
CA GLN A 326 -56.58 -5.66 -52.80
C GLN A 326 -55.83 -4.47 -53.42
N HIS A 327 -54.50 -4.40 -53.33
CA HIS A 327 -53.61 -3.96 -54.42
C HIS A 327 -52.18 -4.49 -54.20
N HIS A 328 -51.65 -5.16 -55.22
CA HIS A 328 -50.26 -5.60 -55.35
C HIS A 328 -49.39 -4.46 -55.92
N VAL A 329 -48.15 -4.32 -55.46
CA VAL A 329 -47.03 -3.76 -56.26
C VAL A 329 -45.76 -4.55 -55.96
N SER A 330 -45.25 -5.21 -56.99
CA SER A 330 -43.90 -5.80 -57.08
C SER A 330 -42.93 -4.78 -57.69
N TYR A 331 -41.64 -4.82 -57.34
CA TYR A 331 -40.52 -5.15 -58.25
C TYR A 331 -39.18 -5.18 -57.49
N HIS A 332 -38.23 -5.89 -58.10
CA HIS A 332 -37.08 -6.62 -57.56
C HIS A 332 -35.87 -5.78 -57.08
N PRO A 333 -34.98 -6.37 -56.24
CA PRO A 333 -33.57 -6.02 -56.14
C PRO A 333 -32.77 -6.65 -57.31
N MET A 334 -31.68 -5.99 -57.73
CA MET A 334 -30.86 -6.24 -58.93
C MET A 334 -30.64 -7.70 -59.34
#